data_AF-A0AAJ5YXS0-F1
#
_entry.id   AF-A0AAJ5YXS0-F1
#
_cell.length_a   1.000
_cell.length_b   1.000
_cell.length_c   1.000
_cell.angle_alpha   90.00
_cell.angle_beta   90.00
_cell.angle_gamma   90.00
#
_symmetry.space_group_name_H-M   'P 1'
#
loop_
_entity.id
_entity.type
_entity.pdbx_description
1 polymer ?
#
loop_
_entity_poly.entity_id
_entity_poly.type
_entity_poly.pdbx_seq_one_letter_code
_entity_poly.pdbx_strand_id
1 'polypeptide(L)'
;MAEPADPERLVRMRAALEKFLGLIDHKATAKNFSRVLPQVDPIAVEKARLQFLQELKTDIRNDLEALISKYELSQRLKELEELTAEADKRQHNALADLKDVWRPDLDIQTAIRARVSADQTPRIEALQAELAELQEQNRASEERLHGTEAQIETVRSNVTSALEMLDKLLVSVSINAPEDEQALRAMLDALLTELGPV
;
A
#
# COMPACT_ATOMS: atom_id res chain seq x y z
N MET A 1 25.68 -1.09 -21.00
CA MET A 1 24.32 -0.74 -20.54
C MET A 1 23.66 0.01 -21.69
N ALA A 2 22.56 -0.49 -22.23
CA ALA A 2 21.85 0.19 -23.31
C ALA A 2 21.14 1.42 -22.73
N GLU A 3 21.30 2.58 -23.35
CA GLU A 3 20.45 3.74 -23.02
C GLU A 3 18.99 3.34 -23.25
N PRO A 4 18.08 3.64 -22.29
CA PRO A 4 16.67 3.41 -22.50
C PRO A 4 16.23 4.20 -23.73
N ALA A 5 15.57 3.53 -24.67
CA ALA A 5 15.02 4.18 -25.84
C ALA A 5 14.14 5.36 -25.42
N ASP A 6 14.28 6.49 -26.11
CA ASP A 6 13.48 7.68 -25.83
C ASP A 6 11.98 7.37 -25.95
N PRO A 7 11.14 7.93 -25.05
CA PRO A 7 9.70 7.69 -25.10
C PRO A 7 9.13 8.19 -26.43
N GLU A 8 8.11 7.51 -26.95
CA GLU A 8 7.58 7.76 -28.30
C GLU A 8 7.10 9.22 -28.44
N ARG A 9 6.52 9.76 -27.37
CA ARG A 9 6.08 11.17 -27.31
C ARG A 9 7.23 12.16 -27.48
N LEU A 10 8.42 11.88 -26.93
CA LEU A 10 9.61 12.71 -27.08
C LEU A 10 10.16 12.63 -28.51
N VAL A 11 10.17 11.42 -29.10
CA VAL A 11 10.55 11.23 -30.51
C VAL A 11 9.63 12.03 -31.44
N ARG A 12 8.31 12.00 -31.20
CA ARG A 12 7.33 12.81 -31.94
C ARG A 12 7.56 14.31 -31.76
N MET A 13 7.95 14.76 -30.57
CA MET A 13 8.28 16.17 -30.30
C MET A 13 9.51 16.63 -31.09
N ARG A 14 10.59 15.84 -31.08
CA ARG A 14 11.80 16.11 -31.89
C ARG A 14 11.47 16.12 -33.38
N ALA A 15 10.66 15.18 -33.85
CA ALA A 15 10.21 15.14 -35.25
C ALA A 15 9.36 16.37 -35.63
N ALA A 16 8.51 16.87 -34.72
CA ALA A 16 7.76 18.09 -34.92
C ALA A 16 8.68 19.32 -34.99
N LEU A 17 9.73 19.37 -34.16
CA LEU A 17 10.74 20.42 -34.25
C LEU A 17 11.44 20.40 -35.61
N GLU A 18 11.90 19.25 -36.09
CA GLU A 18 12.57 19.17 -37.40
C GLU A 18 11.66 19.65 -38.54
N LYS A 19 10.36 19.33 -38.49
CA LYS A 19 9.38 19.87 -39.43
C LYS A 19 9.31 21.40 -39.35
N PHE A 20 9.30 21.96 -38.15
CA PHE A 20 9.31 23.42 -37.95
C PHE A 20 10.61 24.07 -38.48
N LEU A 21 11.77 23.46 -38.23
CA LEU A 21 13.05 23.94 -38.76
C LEU A 21 13.07 23.93 -40.30
N GLY A 22 12.39 22.98 -40.94
CA GLY A 22 12.18 22.96 -42.39
C GLY A 22 11.30 24.11 -42.90
N LEU A 23 10.33 24.58 -42.11
CA LEU A 23 9.52 25.75 -42.48
C LEU A 23 10.33 27.05 -42.48
N ILE A 24 11.35 27.14 -41.62
CA ILE A 24 12.27 28.28 -41.60
C ILE A 24 13.00 28.37 -42.95
N ASP A 25 13.47 27.25 -43.51
CA ASP A 25 14.13 27.22 -44.82
C ASP A 25 13.24 27.76 -45.94
N HIS A 26 11.95 27.39 -45.91
CA HIS A 26 10.99 27.86 -46.91
C HIS A 26 10.77 29.37 -46.88
N LYS A 27 10.93 30.02 -45.72
CA LYS A 27 10.77 31.47 -45.59
C LYS A 27 12.09 32.22 -45.81
N ALA A 28 13.20 31.63 -45.39
CA ALA A 28 14.54 32.22 -45.48
C ALA A 28 15.19 31.98 -46.85
N THR A 29 14.49 32.33 -47.93
CA THR A 29 15.01 32.15 -49.29
C THR A 29 16.09 33.17 -49.65
N ALA A 30 17.01 32.81 -50.55
CA ALA A 30 18.03 33.71 -51.08
C ALA A 30 17.43 35.03 -51.58
N LYS A 31 16.31 34.96 -52.31
CA LYS A 31 15.57 36.13 -52.83
C LYS A 31 15.13 37.10 -51.72
N ASN A 32 14.66 36.59 -50.59
CA ASN A 32 14.23 37.42 -49.47
C ASN A 32 15.43 38.13 -48.82
N PHE A 33 16.56 37.44 -48.67
CA PHE A 33 17.78 38.01 -48.11
C PHE A 33 18.43 39.04 -49.03
N SER A 34 18.54 38.76 -50.33
CA SER A 34 19.08 39.72 -51.31
C SER A 34 18.20 40.96 -51.46
N ARG A 35 16.88 40.86 -51.23
CA ARG A 35 15.98 42.03 -51.22
C ARG A 35 16.24 42.96 -50.04
N VAL A 36 16.58 42.41 -48.88
CA VAL A 36 16.80 43.18 -47.64
C VAL A 36 18.22 43.75 -47.58
N LEU A 37 19.20 43.05 -48.16
CA LEU A 37 20.60 43.46 -48.23
C LEU A 37 21.06 43.68 -49.69
N PRO A 38 20.46 44.64 -50.43
CA PRO A 38 20.74 44.82 -51.84
C PRO A 38 22.15 45.38 -52.12
N GLN A 39 22.81 45.94 -51.11
CA GLN A 39 24.11 46.60 -51.25
C GLN A 39 25.30 45.66 -51.01
N VAL A 40 25.03 44.42 -50.58
CA VAL A 40 26.05 43.42 -50.29
C VAL A 40 26.15 42.46 -51.47
N ASP A 41 27.37 41.99 -51.74
CA ASP A 41 27.62 40.98 -52.78
C ASP A 41 26.69 39.75 -52.61
N PRO A 42 25.94 39.34 -53.66
CA PRO A 42 24.99 38.23 -53.57
C PRO A 42 25.60 36.92 -53.08
N ILE A 43 26.87 36.64 -53.41
CA ILE A 43 27.57 35.42 -52.98
C ILE A 43 27.85 35.50 -51.47
N ALA A 44 28.31 36.65 -50.99
CA ALA A 44 28.49 36.90 -49.55
C ALA A 44 27.16 36.81 -48.77
N VAL A 45 26.06 37.34 -49.31
CA VAL A 45 24.73 37.26 -48.69
C VAL A 45 24.24 35.80 -48.61
N GLU A 46 24.43 35.02 -49.65
CA GLU A 46 24.02 33.61 -49.67
C GLU A 46 24.83 32.77 -48.68
N LYS A 47 26.15 33.01 -48.59
CA LYS A 47 27.00 32.36 -47.59
C LYS A 47 26.58 32.71 -46.17
N ALA A 48 26.34 34.00 -45.90
CA ALA A 48 25.87 34.47 -44.59
C ALA A 48 24.50 33.89 -44.23
N ARG A 49 23.58 33.78 -45.20
CA ARG A 49 22.26 33.16 -45.03
C ARG A 49 22.38 31.70 -44.61
N LEU A 50 23.17 30.92 -45.34
CA LEU A 50 23.37 29.50 -45.02
C LEU A 50 24.00 29.31 -43.64
N GLN A 51 25.01 30.11 -43.31
CA GLN A 51 25.66 30.07 -42.00
C GLN A 51 24.67 30.42 -40.88
N PHE A 52 23.98 31.55 -41.00
CA PHE A 52 22.99 32.00 -40.02
C PHE A 52 21.88 30.96 -39.80
N LEU A 53 21.36 30.36 -40.88
CA LEU A 53 20.32 29.34 -40.75
C LEU A 53 20.82 28.06 -40.08
N GLN A 54 22.07 27.65 -40.34
CA GLN A 54 22.65 26.48 -39.68
C GLN A 54 22.90 26.74 -38.20
N GLU A 55 23.48 27.89 -37.85
CA GLU A 55 23.69 28.31 -36.47
C GLU A 55 22.36 28.39 -35.70
N LEU A 56 21.38 29.13 -36.24
CA LEU A 56 20.05 29.26 -35.63
C LEU A 56 19.38 27.90 -35.38
N LYS A 57 19.42 26.99 -36.35
CA LYS A 57 18.84 25.65 -36.17
C LYS A 57 19.58 24.83 -35.12
N THR A 58 20.90 24.97 -35.08
CA THR A 58 21.74 24.24 -34.11
C THR A 58 21.44 24.74 -32.70
N ASP A 59 21.35 26.05 -32.51
CA ASP A 59 20.99 26.67 -31.24
C ASP A 59 19.59 26.24 -30.77
N ILE A 60 18.59 26.27 -31.66
CA ILE A 60 17.23 25.81 -31.32
C ILE A 60 17.21 24.33 -30.90
N ARG A 61 18.01 23.46 -31.57
CA ARG A 61 18.12 22.05 -31.18
C ARG A 61 18.78 21.89 -29.81
N ASN A 62 19.87 22.61 -29.57
CA ASN A 62 20.58 22.58 -28.30
C ASN A 62 19.69 23.07 -27.15
N ASP A 63 18.92 24.14 -27.38
CA ASP A 63 17.95 24.66 -26.42
C ASP A 63 16.85 23.63 -26.12
N LEU A 64 16.36 22.90 -27.13
CA LEU A 64 15.40 21.82 -26.91
C LEU A 64 16.01 20.73 -26.01
N GLU A 65 17.22 20.25 -26.30
CA GLU A 65 17.86 19.20 -25.49
C GLU A 65 18.19 19.68 -24.07
N ALA A 66 18.54 20.96 -23.92
CA ALA A 66 18.70 21.60 -22.62
C ALA A 66 17.38 21.63 -21.83
N LEU A 67 16.25 21.95 -22.48
CA LEU A 67 14.92 21.91 -21.88
C LEU A 67 14.48 20.49 -21.52
N ILE A 68 14.75 19.52 -22.38
CA ILE A 68 14.47 18.09 -22.13
C ILE A 68 15.19 17.64 -20.87
N SER A 69 16.48 17.99 -20.76
CA SER A 69 17.31 17.63 -19.61
C SER A 69 16.87 18.39 -18.34
N LYS A 70 16.66 19.71 -18.42
CA LYS A 70 16.30 20.57 -17.28
C LYS A 70 15.00 20.16 -16.60
N TYR A 71 14.02 19.73 -17.39
CA TYR A 71 12.69 19.35 -16.89
C TYR A 71 12.47 17.84 -16.81
N GLU A 72 13.52 17.04 -17.04
CA GLU A 72 13.46 15.58 -17.02
C GLU A 72 12.32 15.04 -17.91
N LEU A 73 12.12 15.67 -19.07
CA LEU A 73 10.95 15.42 -19.92
C LEU A 73 10.86 13.96 -20.36
N SER A 74 12.00 13.29 -20.55
CA SER A 74 12.02 11.86 -20.90
C SER A 74 11.35 11.00 -19.83
N GLN A 75 11.61 11.27 -18.54
CA GLN A 75 10.96 10.52 -17.46
C GLN A 75 9.47 10.88 -17.37
N ARG A 76 9.15 12.16 -17.34
CA ARG A 76 7.76 12.63 -17.17
C ARG A 76 6.84 12.21 -18.32
N LEU A 77 7.34 12.23 -19.55
CA LEU A 77 6.57 11.79 -20.72
C LEU A 77 6.35 10.28 -20.73
N LYS A 78 7.31 9.52 -20.20
CA LYS A 78 7.15 8.08 -20.02
C LYS A 78 6.09 7.77 -18.95
N GLU A 79 6.16 8.42 -17.79
CA GLU A 79 5.14 8.31 -16.74
C GLU A 79 3.74 8.66 -17.28
N LEU A 80 3.63 9.73 -18.06
CA LEU A 80 2.38 10.11 -18.70
C LEU A 80 1.88 9.05 -19.68
N GLU A 81 2.77 8.45 -20.47
CA GLU A 81 2.42 7.40 -21.42
C GLU A 81 1.87 6.16 -20.70
N GLU A 82 2.52 5.73 -19.62
CA GLU A 82 2.08 4.64 -18.76
C GLU A 82 0.70 4.92 -18.17
N LEU A 83 0.49 6.12 -17.61
CA LEU A 83 -0.80 6.54 -17.05
C LEU A 83 -1.91 6.56 -18.11
N THR A 84 -1.62 7.04 -19.32
CA THR A 84 -2.62 7.04 -20.41
C THR A 84 -2.94 5.64 -20.90
N ALA A 85 -1.93 4.76 -21.05
CA ALA A 85 -2.15 3.39 -21.46
C ALA A 85 -2.96 2.60 -20.43
N GLU A 86 -2.74 2.86 -19.15
CA GLU A 86 -3.54 2.27 -18.07
C GLU A 86 -4.98 2.80 -18.08
N ALA A 87 -5.18 4.12 -18.25
CA ALA A 87 -6.49 4.71 -18.35
C ALA A 87 -7.28 4.15 -19.56
N ASP A 88 -6.65 4.03 -20.73
CA ASP A 88 -7.25 3.47 -21.94
C ASP A 88 -7.65 2.00 -21.73
N LYS A 89 -6.80 1.19 -21.08
CA LYS A 89 -7.13 -0.20 -20.72
C LYS A 89 -8.33 -0.27 -19.79
N ARG A 90 -8.39 0.58 -18.76
CA ARG A 90 -9.53 0.63 -17.81
C ARG A 90 -10.83 1.01 -18.52
N GLN A 91 -10.79 1.99 -19.42
CA GLN A 91 -11.94 2.40 -20.23
C GLN A 91 -12.40 1.26 -21.15
N HIS A 92 -11.47 0.58 -21.83
CA HIS A 92 -11.79 -0.51 -22.74
C HIS A 92 -12.41 -1.72 -22.02
N ASN A 93 -11.95 -2.00 -20.80
CA ASN A 93 -12.41 -3.14 -20.00
C ASN A 93 -13.77 -2.92 -19.30
N ALA A 94 -14.42 -1.75 -19.47
CA ALA A 94 -15.74 -1.40 -18.91
C ALA A 94 -15.91 -1.69 -17.39
N LEU A 95 -14.80 -1.81 -16.65
CA LEU A 95 -14.75 -2.44 -15.33
C LEU A 95 -14.79 -1.46 -14.16
N ALA A 96 -14.97 -0.16 -14.41
CA ALA A 96 -14.95 0.82 -13.34
C ALA A 96 -16.00 1.90 -13.59
N ASP A 97 -16.89 2.08 -12.60
CA ASP A 97 -17.32 3.44 -12.24
C ASP A 97 -16.04 4.29 -12.23
N LEU A 98 -15.90 5.23 -13.18
CA LEU A 98 -14.73 6.09 -13.31
C LEU A 98 -14.67 7.11 -12.13
N LYS A 99 -14.46 6.59 -10.91
CA LYS A 99 -14.44 7.34 -9.64
C LYS A 99 -13.19 8.18 -9.49
N ASP A 100 -12.09 7.78 -10.14
CA ASP A 100 -10.79 8.43 -10.03
C ASP A 100 -10.48 9.41 -11.19
N VAL A 101 -11.45 9.67 -12.06
CA VAL A 101 -11.27 10.64 -13.15
C VAL A 101 -11.32 12.05 -12.58
N TRP A 102 -10.22 12.78 -12.75
CA TRP A 102 -10.19 14.20 -12.47
C TRP A 102 -11.23 14.93 -13.33
N ARG A 103 -12.04 15.78 -12.69
CA ARG A 103 -13.00 16.64 -13.37
C ARG A 103 -12.69 18.11 -13.09
N PRO A 104 -12.92 19.02 -14.03
CA PRO A 104 -12.72 20.45 -13.80
C PRO A 104 -13.58 21.02 -12.66
N ASP A 105 -14.73 20.42 -12.40
CA ASP A 105 -15.68 20.75 -11.32
C ASP A 105 -15.49 19.88 -10.07
N LEU A 106 -14.41 19.09 -9.99
CA LEU A 106 -14.12 18.25 -8.83
C LEU A 106 -13.86 19.13 -7.61
N ASP A 107 -14.75 19.02 -6.62
CA ASP A 107 -14.61 19.74 -5.36
C ASP A 107 -13.27 19.39 -4.68
N ILE A 108 -12.59 20.41 -4.17
CA ILE A 108 -11.29 20.30 -3.51
C ILE A 108 -11.37 19.30 -2.35
N GLN A 109 -12.48 19.27 -1.61
CA GLN A 109 -12.67 18.30 -0.52
C GLN A 109 -12.67 16.87 -1.04
N THR A 110 -13.28 16.61 -2.20
CA THR A 110 -13.30 15.28 -2.82
C THR A 110 -11.90 14.86 -3.26
N ALA A 111 -11.13 15.76 -3.87
CA ALA A 111 -9.75 15.48 -4.26
C ALA A 111 -8.85 15.19 -3.04
N ILE A 112 -9.01 15.95 -1.95
CA ILE A 112 -8.28 15.72 -0.70
C ILE A 112 -8.69 14.39 -0.09
N ARG A 113 -9.99 14.09 -0.02
CA ARG A 113 -10.50 12.83 0.54
C ARG A 113 -10.02 11.62 -0.24
N ALA A 114 -10.02 11.66 -1.57
CA ALA A 114 -9.53 10.57 -2.40
C ALA A 114 -8.05 10.26 -2.12
N ARG A 115 -7.22 11.30 -1.97
CA ARG A 115 -5.81 11.14 -1.58
C ARG A 115 -5.67 10.57 -0.18
N VAL A 116 -6.37 11.15 0.79
CA VAL A 116 -6.29 10.73 2.21
C VAL A 116 -6.84 9.31 2.40
N SER A 117 -7.87 8.90 1.66
CA SER A 117 -8.39 7.54 1.73
C SER A 117 -7.37 6.51 1.27
N ALA A 118 -6.60 6.80 0.21
CA ALA A 118 -5.55 5.91 -0.25
C ALA A 118 -4.46 5.71 0.83
N ASP A 119 -4.09 6.77 1.54
CA ASP A 119 -3.13 6.71 2.64
C ASP A 119 -3.69 6.00 3.89
N GLN A 120 -4.99 6.10 4.14
CA GLN A 120 -5.65 5.54 5.33
C GLN A 120 -6.03 4.06 5.20
N THR A 121 -6.26 3.55 3.98
CA THR A 121 -6.58 2.14 3.73
C THR A 121 -5.63 1.16 4.43
N PRO A 122 -4.29 1.24 4.26
CA PRO A 122 -3.38 0.29 4.91
C PRO A 122 -3.42 0.38 6.44
N ARG A 123 -3.68 1.57 6.99
CA ARG A 123 -3.82 1.75 8.43
C ARG A 123 -5.11 1.13 8.96
N ILE A 124 -6.21 1.24 8.21
CA ILE A 124 -7.49 0.60 8.55
C ILE A 124 -7.34 -0.92 8.50
N GLU A 125 -6.72 -1.47 7.45
CA GLU A 125 -6.46 -2.90 7.33
C GLU A 125 -5.60 -3.42 8.49
N ALA A 126 -4.55 -2.70 8.88
CA ALA A 126 -3.72 -3.06 10.03
C ALA A 126 -4.53 -3.06 11.35
N LEU A 127 -5.36 -2.05 11.58
CA LEU A 127 -6.20 -1.96 12.78
C LEU A 127 -7.27 -3.06 12.82
N GLN A 128 -7.83 -3.43 11.66
CA GLN A 128 -8.78 -4.54 11.56
C GLN A 128 -8.10 -5.88 11.88
N ALA A 129 -6.87 -6.09 11.42
CA ALA A 129 -6.08 -7.27 11.75
C ALA A 129 -5.77 -7.35 13.25
N GLU A 130 -5.35 -6.24 13.86
CA GLU A 130 -5.09 -6.15 15.30
C GLU A 130 -6.36 -6.42 16.13
N LEU A 131 -7.51 -5.90 15.70
CA LEU A 131 -8.78 -6.13 16.36
C LEU A 131 -9.21 -7.60 16.27
N ALA A 132 -9.01 -8.25 15.13
CA ALA A 132 -9.27 -9.68 14.96
C ALA A 132 -8.37 -10.54 15.87
N GLU A 133 -7.09 -10.18 16.00
CA GLU A 133 -6.17 -10.86 16.90
C GLU A 133 -6.60 -10.73 18.37
N LEU A 134 -6.96 -9.52 18.80
CA LEU A 134 -7.44 -9.27 20.17
C LEU A 134 -8.74 -10.01 20.48
N GLN A 135 -9.66 -10.09 19.51
CA GLN A 135 -10.90 -10.84 19.66
C GLN A 135 -10.63 -12.34 19.86
N GLU A 136 -9.68 -12.90 19.12
CA GLU A 136 -9.29 -14.31 19.27
C GLU A 136 -8.60 -14.56 20.62
N GLN A 137 -7.70 -13.66 21.04
CA GLN A 137 -7.04 -13.76 22.36
C GLN A 137 -8.03 -13.64 23.52
N ASN A 138 -9.02 -12.76 23.41
CA ASN A 138 -10.07 -12.64 24.42
C ASN A 138 -10.91 -13.89 24.49
N ARG A 139 -11.34 -14.44 23.35
CA ARG A 139 -12.09 -15.69 23.30
C ARG A 139 -11.31 -16.84 23.93
N ALA A 140 -10.03 -17.00 23.60
CA ALA A 140 -9.17 -18.01 24.21
C ALA A 140 -8.98 -17.80 25.72
N SER A 141 -9.06 -16.55 26.20
CA SER A 141 -8.97 -16.23 27.62
C SER A 141 -10.28 -16.52 28.36
N GLU A 142 -11.43 -16.23 27.75
CA GLU A 142 -12.76 -16.60 28.26
C GLU A 142 -12.91 -18.13 28.37
N GLU A 143 -12.48 -18.87 27.34
CA GLU A 143 -12.48 -20.34 27.36
C GLU A 143 -11.60 -20.90 28.50
N ARG A 144 -10.43 -20.29 28.75
CA ARG A 144 -9.58 -20.66 29.89
C ARG A 144 -10.25 -20.36 31.23
N LEU A 145 -10.88 -19.20 31.38
CA LEU A 145 -11.57 -18.81 32.61
C LEU A 145 -12.71 -19.78 32.92
N HIS A 146 -13.57 -20.10 31.95
CA HIS A 146 -14.63 -21.08 32.13
C HIS A 146 -14.09 -22.47 32.47
N GLY A 147 -12.98 -22.89 31.86
CA GLY A 147 -12.29 -24.13 32.22
C GLY A 147 -11.83 -24.13 33.69
N THR A 148 -11.24 -23.03 34.16
CA THR A 148 -10.81 -22.91 35.56
C THR A 148 -11.99 -22.83 36.54
N GLU A 149 -13.07 -22.13 36.19
CA GLU A 149 -14.29 -22.09 37.01
C GLU A 149 -14.90 -23.48 37.19
N ALA A 150 -14.98 -24.27 36.11
CA ALA A 150 -15.48 -25.65 36.17
C ALA A 150 -14.58 -26.55 37.06
N GLN A 151 -13.26 -26.36 36.99
CA GLN A 151 -12.31 -27.07 37.86
C GLN A 151 -12.49 -26.67 39.33
N ILE A 152 -12.61 -25.36 39.63
CA ILE A 152 -12.84 -24.86 40.98
C ILE A 152 -14.13 -25.43 41.55
N GLU A 153 -15.21 -25.47 40.78
CA GLU A 153 -16.50 -26.02 41.25
C GLU A 153 -16.39 -27.52 41.54
N THR A 154 -15.68 -28.27 40.69
CA THR A 154 -15.41 -29.70 40.92
C THR A 154 -14.60 -29.91 42.20
N VAL A 155 -13.50 -29.16 42.37
CA VAL A 155 -12.67 -29.23 43.58
C VAL A 155 -13.47 -28.85 44.82
N ARG A 156 -14.29 -27.80 44.75
CA ARG A 156 -15.15 -27.35 45.85
C ARG A 156 -16.16 -28.42 46.24
N SER A 157 -16.80 -29.08 45.27
CA SER A 157 -17.70 -30.21 45.50
C SER A 157 -16.99 -31.38 46.20
N ASN A 158 -15.79 -31.73 45.72
CA ASN A 158 -14.99 -32.80 46.32
C ASN A 158 -14.59 -32.48 47.76
N VAL A 159 -14.12 -31.25 48.02
CA VAL A 159 -13.76 -30.80 49.39
C VAL A 159 -14.98 -30.80 50.30
N THR A 160 -16.13 -30.31 49.83
CA THR A 160 -17.37 -30.32 50.61
C THR A 160 -17.78 -31.75 50.97
N SER A 161 -17.71 -32.67 50.01
CA SER A 161 -18.01 -34.09 50.23
C SER A 161 -17.04 -34.74 51.23
N ALA A 162 -15.75 -34.44 51.14
CA ALA A 162 -14.73 -34.94 52.08
C ALA A 162 -14.94 -34.38 53.50
N LEU A 163 -15.30 -33.10 53.63
CA LEU A 163 -15.65 -32.49 54.92
C LEU A 163 -16.91 -33.12 55.53
N GLU A 164 -17.95 -33.40 54.74
CA GLU A 164 -19.13 -34.13 55.21
C GLU A 164 -18.79 -35.55 55.68
N MET A 165 -17.87 -36.24 55.01
CA MET A 165 -17.38 -37.55 55.50
C MET A 165 -16.61 -37.40 56.82
N LEU A 166 -15.77 -36.38 56.95
CA LEU A 166 -15.05 -36.08 58.19
C LEU A 166 -15.99 -35.77 59.35
N ASP A 167 -17.04 -34.98 59.13
CA ASP A 167 -18.07 -34.72 60.14
C ASP A 167 -18.78 -36.02 60.57
N LYS A 168 -19.11 -36.90 59.62
CA LYS A 168 -19.67 -38.23 59.93
C LYS A 168 -18.71 -39.07 60.77
N LEU A 169 -17.41 -39.05 60.45
CA LEU A 169 -16.37 -39.75 61.22
C LEU A 169 -16.24 -39.18 62.64
N LEU A 170 -16.28 -37.84 62.79
CA LEU A 170 -16.23 -37.21 64.10
C LEU A 170 -17.42 -37.63 64.96
N VAL A 171 -18.61 -37.70 64.37
CA VAL A 171 -19.83 -38.18 65.03
C VAL A 171 -19.71 -39.66 65.41
N SER A 172 -19.18 -40.53 64.53
CA SER A 172 -19.02 -41.95 64.84
C SER A 172 -17.96 -42.19 65.91
N VAL A 173 -16.83 -41.48 65.88
CA VAL A 173 -15.74 -41.59 66.86
C VAL A 173 -16.13 -41.00 68.22
N SER A 174 -16.98 -39.97 68.24
CA SER A 174 -17.49 -39.40 69.50
C SER A 174 -18.45 -40.35 70.23
N ILE A 175 -18.87 -41.46 69.60
CA ILE A 175 -19.65 -42.54 70.20
C ILE A 175 -18.67 -43.68 70.50
N ASN A 176 -18.09 -43.69 71.71
CA ASN A 176 -17.04 -44.65 72.09
C ASN A 176 -17.52 -46.13 72.01
N ALA A 177 -17.06 -46.89 71.00
CA ALA A 177 -17.02 -48.35 70.99
C ALA A 177 -15.76 -48.89 70.27
N PRO A 178 -15.19 -50.04 70.70
CA PRO A 178 -13.92 -50.58 70.17
C PRO A 178 -13.99 -51.22 68.77
N GLU A 179 -15.19 -51.33 68.17
CA GLU A 179 -15.37 -51.84 66.80
C GLU A 179 -15.09 -50.76 65.72
N ASP A 180 -15.02 -49.49 66.12
CA ASP A 180 -14.94 -48.34 65.20
C ASP A 180 -13.54 -48.07 64.64
N GLU A 181 -12.49 -48.64 65.23
CA GLU A 181 -11.10 -48.40 64.80
C GLU A 181 -10.77 -49.04 63.43
N GLN A 182 -11.43 -50.16 63.09
CA GLN A 182 -11.28 -50.82 61.79
C GLN A 182 -12.06 -50.11 60.69
N ALA A 183 -13.25 -49.59 60.99
CA ALA A 183 -14.04 -48.78 60.06
C ALA A 183 -13.32 -47.47 59.69
N LEU A 184 -12.65 -46.86 60.68
CA LEU A 184 -11.82 -45.66 60.48
C LEU A 184 -10.68 -45.91 59.49
N ARG A 185 -9.95 -47.02 59.62
CA ARG A 185 -8.83 -47.36 58.72
C ARG A 185 -9.31 -47.65 57.30
N ALA A 186 -10.42 -48.37 57.16
CA ALA A 186 -11.00 -48.68 55.84
C ALA A 186 -11.51 -47.43 55.11
N MET A 187 -12.12 -46.47 55.82
CA MET A 187 -12.56 -45.20 55.22
C MET A 187 -11.41 -44.21 54.98
N LEU A 188 -10.32 -44.27 55.76
CA LEU A 188 -9.13 -43.44 55.52
C LEU A 188 -8.37 -43.88 54.26
N ASP A 189 -8.29 -45.19 54.00
CA ASP A 189 -7.78 -45.74 52.75
C ASP A 189 -8.66 -45.35 51.54
N ALA A 190 -9.99 -45.27 51.74
CA ALA A 190 -10.92 -44.80 50.72
C ALA A 190 -10.74 -43.30 50.40
N LEU A 191 -10.55 -42.45 51.43
CA LEU A 191 -10.24 -41.02 51.24
C LEU A 191 -8.89 -40.81 50.55
N LEU A 192 -7.87 -41.61 50.85
CA LEU A 192 -6.58 -41.59 50.17
C LEU A 192 -6.67 -42.03 48.70
N THR A 193 -7.65 -42.87 48.35
CA THR A 193 -7.90 -43.26 46.96
C THR A 193 -8.76 -42.26 46.19
N GLU A 194 -9.72 -41.60 46.85
CA GLU A 194 -10.55 -40.56 46.22
C GLU A 194 -9.83 -39.22 46.03
N LEU A 195 -8.89 -38.86 46.92
CA LEU A 195 -8.11 -37.62 46.78
C LEU A 195 -7.01 -37.70 45.71
N GLY A 196 -6.64 -38.92 45.26
CA GLY A 196 -5.59 -39.15 44.27
C GLY A 196 -4.18 -38.69 44.74
N PRO A 197 -3.08 -39.19 44.15
CA PRO A 197 -1.75 -38.72 44.52
C PRO A 197 -1.57 -37.24 44.15
N VAL A 198 -0.94 -36.50 45.05
CA VAL A 198 -0.46 -35.11 44.87
C VAL A 198 0.44 -34.99 43.65
#